data_AF-A0A959SFG7-F1
#
_entry.id   AF-A0A959SFG7-F1
#
_cell.length_a   1.000
_cell.length_b   1.000
_cell.length_c   1.000
_cell.angle_alpha   90.00
_cell.angle_beta   90.00
_cell.angle_gamma   90.00
#
_symmetry.space_group_name_H-M   'P 1'
#
loop_
_entity.id
_entity.type
_entity.pdbx_description
1 polymer ?
#
loop_
_entity_poly.entity_id
_entity_poly.type
_entity_poly.pdbx_seq_one_letter_code
_entity_poly.pdbx_strand_id
1 'polypeptide(L)'
;MLFAARLLSHLLHPLLMPLLTLWVMLRVDPHVGYFLPPSGRMLLLGMVAIMTFVFPVMSVLLLRRAGLITDLQLPRREERIVPYLMTLLYTGMALYLLFRTPLHPMAYALFIGILCAMTISAITTFWWKISAHMVGIGGLVGALFALWYVHGLDLFLPIVLATLLAGALGTARLLTSDHTHAQIHVGWLVGLGCTFGAMVLPTFV
;
A
#
# COMPACT_ATOMS: atom_id res chain seq x y z
N MET A 1 -20.96 6.35 -14.38
CA MET A 1 -20.01 5.23 -14.23
C MET A 1 -18.55 5.70 -14.12
N LEU A 2 -18.02 6.47 -15.08
CA LEU A 2 -16.62 6.94 -15.03
C LEU A 2 -16.27 7.81 -13.81
N PHE A 3 -17.20 8.66 -13.34
CA PHE A 3 -17.00 9.46 -12.12
C PHE A 3 -16.74 8.58 -10.90
N ALA A 4 -17.59 7.58 -10.66
CA ALA A 4 -17.44 6.65 -9.54
C ALA A 4 -16.12 5.86 -9.63
N ALA A 5 -15.72 5.43 -10.82
CA ALA A 5 -14.46 4.74 -11.05
C ALA A 5 -13.23 5.61 -10.73
N ARG A 6 -13.26 6.90 -11.13
CA ARG A 6 -12.19 7.85 -10.79
C ARG A 6 -12.14 8.14 -9.30
N LEU A 7 -13.30 8.37 -8.67
CA LEU A 7 -13.39 8.60 -7.23
C LEU A 7 -12.82 7.42 -6.45
N LEU A 8 -13.21 6.19 -6.80
CA LEU A 8 -12.71 4.98 -6.15
C LEU A 8 -11.17 4.84 -6.30
N SER A 9 -10.64 5.12 -7.49
CA SER A 9 -9.19 5.11 -7.73
C SER A 9 -8.45 6.16 -6.89
N HIS A 10 -9.04 7.33 -6.67
CA HIS A 10 -8.45 8.37 -5.83
C HIS A 10 -8.50 8.03 -4.33
N LEU A 11 -9.59 7.44 -3.86
CA LEU A 11 -9.73 7.02 -2.45
C LEU A 11 -8.78 5.87 -2.12
N LEU A 12 -8.63 4.91 -3.04
CA LEU A 12 -7.73 3.76 -2.91
C LEU A 12 -6.41 3.99 -3.66
N HIS A 13 -5.92 5.22 -3.60
CA HIS A 13 -4.67 5.58 -4.25
C HIS A 13 -3.50 4.82 -3.60
N PRO A 14 -2.52 4.30 -4.37
CA PRO A 14 -1.44 3.47 -3.83
C PRO A 14 -0.67 4.10 -2.66
N LEU A 15 -0.47 5.42 -2.68
CA LEU A 15 0.21 6.18 -1.63
C LEU A 15 -0.55 6.18 -0.29
N LEU A 16 -1.87 6.02 -0.31
CA LEU A 16 -2.72 5.95 0.88
C LEU A 16 -2.84 4.51 1.41
N MET A 17 -2.54 3.50 0.60
CA MET A 17 -2.76 2.10 0.98
C MET A 17 -1.94 1.66 2.22
N PRO A 18 -0.67 2.03 2.39
CA PRO A 18 0.06 1.71 3.63
C PRO A 18 -0.63 2.25 4.89
N LEU A 19 -1.13 3.49 4.83
CA LEU A 19 -1.87 4.13 5.92
C LEU A 19 -3.19 3.40 6.19
N LEU A 20 -3.97 3.12 5.14
CA LEU A 20 -5.26 2.45 5.25
C LEU A 20 -5.09 1.04 5.82
N THR A 21 -4.11 0.28 5.35
CA THR A 21 -3.84 -1.08 5.83
C THR A 21 -3.40 -1.09 7.29
N LEU A 22 -2.50 -0.19 7.70
CA LEU A 22 -2.10 -0.07 9.11
C LEU A 22 -3.29 0.36 9.99
N TRP A 23 -4.12 1.29 9.51
CA TRP A 23 -5.33 1.71 10.23
C TRP A 23 -6.30 0.55 10.42
N VAL A 24 -6.59 -0.23 9.37
CA VAL A 24 -7.43 -1.43 9.47
C VAL A 24 -6.82 -2.41 10.46
N MET A 25 -5.54 -2.71 10.35
CA MET A 25 -4.81 -3.63 11.23
C MET A 25 -4.92 -3.22 12.71
N LEU A 26 -4.72 -1.94 13.04
CA LEU A 26 -4.86 -1.41 14.41
C LEU A 26 -6.31 -1.45 14.94
N ARG A 27 -7.29 -1.58 14.06
CA ARG A 27 -8.72 -1.63 14.43
C ARG A 27 -9.22 -3.06 14.60
N VAL A 28 -8.78 -3.98 13.75
CA VAL A 28 -9.21 -5.38 13.79
C VAL A 28 -8.40 -6.22 14.76
N ASP A 29 -7.15 -5.83 15.03
CA ASP A 29 -6.26 -6.54 15.93
C ASP A 29 -5.81 -5.66 17.11
N PRO A 30 -6.38 -5.87 18.31
CA PRO A 30 -5.99 -5.15 19.52
C PRO A 30 -4.52 -5.35 19.92
N HIS A 31 -3.91 -6.47 19.56
CA HIS A 31 -2.54 -6.81 19.96
C HIS A 31 -1.51 -5.90 19.28
N VAL A 32 -1.79 -5.46 18.05
CA VAL A 32 -0.84 -4.65 17.25
C VAL A 32 -0.47 -3.34 17.94
N GLY A 33 -1.47 -2.66 18.49
CA GLY A 33 -1.32 -1.37 19.15
C GLY A 33 -1.45 -1.44 20.67
N TYR A 34 -1.32 -2.63 21.28
CA TYR A 34 -1.62 -2.84 22.71
C TYR A 34 -0.84 -1.90 23.63
N PHE A 35 0.46 -1.71 23.37
CA PHE A 35 1.34 -0.85 24.17
C PHE A 35 1.22 0.64 23.85
N LEU A 36 0.39 1.02 22.87
CA LEU A 36 0.22 2.41 22.47
C LEU A 36 -1.11 2.97 23.00
N PRO A 37 -1.09 4.12 23.72
CA PRO A 37 -2.31 4.83 24.05
C PRO A 37 -3.00 5.33 22.77
N PRO A 38 -4.31 5.67 22.81
CA PRO A 38 -5.04 6.15 21.63
C PRO A 38 -4.38 7.34 20.91
N SER A 39 -3.81 8.28 21.66
CA SER A 39 -3.05 9.41 21.11
C SER A 39 -1.78 8.96 20.37
N GLY A 40 -1.08 7.95 20.90
CA GLY A 40 0.09 7.34 20.28
C GLY A 40 -0.25 6.65 18.95
N ARG A 41 -1.40 5.96 18.88
CA ARG A 41 -1.89 5.35 17.63
C ARG A 41 -2.20 6.41 16.57
N MET A 42 -2.78 7.55 16.97
CA MET A 42 -3.06 8.64 16.04
C MET A 42 -1.77 9.31 15.54
N LEU A 43 -0.79 9.52 16.43
CA LEU A 43 0.52 10.06 16.05
C LEU A 43 1.24 9.13 15.06
N LEU A 44 1.17 7.82 15.30
CA LEU A 44 1.73 6.80 14.40
C LEU A 44 1.08 6.86 13.01
N LEU A 45 -0.25 6.89 12.94
CA LEU A 45 -0.97 7.02 11.67
C LEU A 45 -0.64 8.33 10.96
N GLY A 46 -0.52 9.44 11.69
CA GLY A 46 -0.07 10.72 11.15
C GLY A 46 1.34 10.65 10.58
N MET A 47 2.28 10.00 11.27
CA MET A 47 3.64 9.76 10.80
C MET A 47 3.64 8.95 9.50
N VAL A 48 2.91 7.84 9.45
CA VAL A 48 2.78 7.02 8.23
C VAL A 48 2.16 7.83 7.09
N ALA A 49 1.10 8.60 7.34
CA ALA A 49 0.48 9.45 6.34
C ALA A 49 1.47 10.48 5.77
N ILE A 50 2.28 11.10 6.63
CA ILE A 50 3.31 12.05 6.19
C ILE A 50 4.33 11.35 5.29
N MET A 51 4.82 10.18 5.70
CA MET A 51 5.87 9.46 4.99
C MET A 51 5.39 8.85 3.67
N THR A 52 4.19 8.25 3.63
CA THR A 52 3.73 7.49 2.45
C THR A 52 2.84 8.28 1.51
N PHE A 53 2.32 9.44 1.94
CA PHE A 53 1.48 10.29 1.10
C PHE A 53 2.05 11.70 0.94
N VAL A 54 2.24 12.44 2.05
CA VAL A 54 2.62 13.87 1.97
C VAL A 54 3.98 14.05 1.31
N PHE A 55 5.03 13.35 1.77
CA PHE A 55 6.36 13.46 1.19
C PHE A 55 6.44 13.04 -0.28
N PRO A 56 5.92 11.88 -0.72
CA PRO A 56 5.84 11.55 -2.13
C PRO A 56 5.16 12.61 -2.99
N VAL A 57 3.99 13.10 -2.57
CA VAL A 57 3.23 14.10 -3.33
C VAL A 57 4.01 15.41 -3.41
N MET A 58 4.58 15.87 -2.28
CA MET A 58 5.41 17.08 -2.25
C MET A 58 6.63 16.94 -3.17
N SER A 59 7.30 15.80 -3.16
CA SER A 59 8.45 15.54 -4.03
C SER A 59 8.07 15.57 -5.51
N VAL A 60 6.95 14.95 -5.91
CA VAL A 60 6.45 15.03 -7.29
C VAL A 60 6.11 16.48 -7.69
N LEU A 61 5.49 17.26 -6.80
CA LEU A 61 5.19 18.67 -7.05
C LEU A 61 6.46 19.52 -7.23
N LEU A 62 7.50 19.27 -6.42
CA LEU A 62 8.79 19.94 -6.53
C LEU A 62 9.50 19.57 -7.84
N LEU A 63 9.50 18.29 -8.23
CA LEU A 63 10.05 17.85 -9.51
C LEU A 63 9.36 18.53 -10.69
N ARG A 64 8.02 18.70 -10.63
CA ARG A 64 7.28 19.42 -11.66
C ARG A 64 7.67 20.89 -11.72
N ARG A 65 7.77 21.55 -10.57
CA ARG A 65 8.20 22.97 -10.49
C ARG A 65 9.64 23.17 -10.97
N ALA A 66 10.51 22.19 -10.76
CA ALA A 66 11.88 22.19 -11.25
C ALA A 66 12.01 21.86 -12.76
N GLY A 67 10.90 21.58 -13.46
CA GLY A 67 10.90 21.21 -14.87
C GLY A 67 11.43 19.80 -15.17
N LEU A 68 11.61 18.95 -14.14
CA LEU A 68 12.12 17.59 -14.29
C LEU A 68 11.05 16.58 -14.75
N ILE A 69 9.77 16.91 -14.54
CA ILE A 69 8.63 16.12 -15.04
C ILE A 69 7.61 17.04 -15.72
N THR A 70 6.95 16.55 -16.76
CA THR A 70 5.99 17.33 -17.56
C THR A 70 4.59 17.38 -16.95
N ASP A 71 4.12 16.25 -16.40
CA ASP A 71 2.77 16.12 -15.87
C ASP A 71 2.74 15.29 -14.57
N LEU A 72 1.76 15.56 -13.70
CA LEU A 72 1.59 14.83 -12.43
C LEU A 72 1.17 13.37 -12.63
N GLN A 73 0.58 13.03 -13.79
CA GLN A 73 0.26 11.67 -14.19
C GLN A 73 1.48 10.89 -14.71
N LEU A 74 2.64 11.56 -14.84
CA LEU A 74 3.92 10.96 -15.24
C LEU A 74 3.77 10.08 -16.49
N PRO A 75 3.36 10.63 -17.65
CA PRO A 75 3.07 9.83 -18.84
C PRO A 75 4.31 9.09 -19.36
N ARG A 76 5.50 9.70 -19.20
CA ARG A 76 6.78 9.14 -19.65
C ARG A 76 7.38 8.21 -18.61
N ARG A 77 7.93 7.06 -19.04
CA ARG A 77 8.51 6.06 -18.13
C ARG A 77 9.74 6.59 -17.37
N GLU A 78 10.57 7.37 -18.03
CA GLU A 78 11.78 7.99 -17.46
C GLU A 78 11.45 8.90 -16.26
N GLU A 79 10.34 9.65 -16.35
CA GLU A 79 9.88 10.55 -15.30
C GLU A 79 9.37 9.80 -14.04
N ARG A 80 9.12 8.48 -14.14
CA ARG A 80 8.59 7.67 -13.03
C ARG A 80 9.67 7.13 -12.10
N ILE A 81 10.93 7.06 -12.57
CA ILE A 81 12.02 6.45 -11.81
C ILE A 81 12.26 7.21 -10.50
N VAL A 82 12.43 8.53 -10.59
CA VAL A 82 12.70 9.36 -9.41
C VAL A 82 11.53 9.31 -8.41
N PRO A 83 10.26 9.53 -8.81
CA PRO A 83 9.12 9.35 -7.92
C PRO A 83 9.05 7.97 -7.26
N TYR A 84 9.31 6.88 -7.99
CA TYR A 84 9.30 5.54 -7.42
C TYR A 84 10.40 5.32 -6.38
N LEU A 85 11.63 5.75 -6.67
CA LEU A 85 12.73 5.70 -5.71
C LEU A 85 12.43 6.51 -4.45
N MET A 86 11.83 7.70 -4.60
CA MET A 86 11.41 8.52 -3.47
C MET A 86 10.33 7.81 -2.64
N THR A 87 9.33 7.20 -3.28
CA THR A 87 8.30 6.45 -2.55
C THR A 87 8.88 5.25 -1.78
N LEU A 88 9.82 4.51 -2.38
CA LEU A 88 10.53 3.41 -1.72
C LEU A 88 11.33 3.92 -0.52
N LEU A 89 12.09 5.02 -0.71
CA LEU A 89 12.87 5.65 0.36
C LEU A 89 11.99 6.08 1.53
N TYR A 90 10.91 6.83 1.28
CA TYR A 90 10.05 7.32 2.35
C TYR A 90 9.30 6.19 3.05
N THR A 91 8.91 5.14 2.33
CA THR A 91 8.31 3.94 2.94
C THR A 91 9.33 3.18 3.78
N GLY A 92 10.59 3.13 3.35
CA GLY A 92 11.71 2.59 4.13
C GLY A 92 11.98 3.39 5.39
N MET A 93 11.91 4.71 5.31
CA MET A 93 11.97 5.60 6.48
C MET A 93 10.78 5.38 7.43
N ALA A 94 9.58 5.17 6.90
CA ALA A 94 8.41 4.81 7.72
C ALA A 94 8.64 3.51 8.48
N LEU A 95 9.18 2.47 7.83
CA LEU A 95 9.58 1.23 8.50
C LEU A 95 10.64 1.45 9.58
N TYR A 96 11.68 2.24 9.28
CA TYR A 96 12.70 2.58 10.27
C TYR A 96 12.09 3.26 11.52
N LEU A 97 11.18 4.21 11.32
CA LEU A 97 10.51 4.89 12.42
C LEU A 97 9.56 3.96 13.17
N LEU A 98 8.88 3.03 12.48
CA LEU A 98 8.06 2.01 13.12
C LEU A 98 8.90 1.16 14.08
N PHE A 99 10.10 0.74 13.71
CA PHE A 99 11.00 0.01 14.61
C PHE A 99 11.40 0.79 15.88
N ARG A 100 11.16 2.11 15.92
CA ARG A 100 11.37 2.96 17.11
C ARG A 100 10.13 3.11 17.98
N THR A 101 9.02 2.47 17.61
CA THR A 101 7.76 2.48 18.37
C THR A 101 7.51 1.12 19.02
N PRO A 102 6.82 1.04 20.17
CA PRO A 102 6.52 -0.23 20.83
C PRO A 102 5.30 -0.92 20.18
N LEU A 103 5.42 -1.29 18.91
CA LEU A 103 4.38 -2.05 18.19
C LEU A 103 4.65 -3.55 18.23
N HIS A 104 3.59 -4.32 18.01
CA HIS A 104 3.72 -5.75 17.72
C HIS A 104 4.56 -5.97 16.45
N PRO A 105 5.44 -6.98 16.39
CA PRO A 105 6.31 -7.26 15.24
C PRO A 105 5.58 -7.36 13.90
N MET A 106 4.33 -7.79 13.93
CA MET A 106 3.45 -7.89 12.77
C MET A 106 3.30 -6.56 12.00
N ALA A 107 3.34 -5.41 12.69
CA ALA A 107 3.28 -4.09 12.03
C ALA A 107 4.55 -3.80 11.21
N TYR A 108 5.72 -4.25 11.68
CA TYR A 108 6.97 -4.14 10.92
C TYR A 108 6.95 -5.08 9.72
N ALA A 109 6.48 -6.31 9.93
CA ALA A 109 6.34 -7.32 8.88
C ALA A 109 5.43 -6.84 7.74
N LEU A 110 4.32 -6.16 8.07
CA LEU A 110 3.46 -5.49 7.09
C LEU A 110 4.26 -4.52 6.21
N PHE A 111 5.06 -3.63 6.80
CA PHE A 111 5.82 -2.64 6.05
C PHE A 111 6.99 -3.24 5.25
N ILE A 112 7.59 -4.32 5.74
CA ILE A 112 8.54 -5.13 4.95
C ILE A 112 7.84 -5.71 3.72
N GLY A 113 6.65 -6.29 3.89
CA GLY A 113 5.85 -6.82 2.79
C GLY A 113 5.43 -5.76 1.78
N ILE A 114 5.05 -4.55 2.25
CA ILE A 114 4.75 -3.40 1.39
C ILE A 114 5.99 -2.99 0.58
N LEU A 115 7.17 -2.90 1.19
CA LEU A 115 8.42 -2.58 0.49
C LEU A 115 8.78 -3.64 -0.56
N CYS A 116 8.61 -4.92 -0.24
CA CYS A 116 8.79 -6.01 -1.20
C CYS A 116 7.82 -5.86 -2.39
N ALA A 117 6.54 -5.63 -2.12
CA ALA A 117 5.52 -5.44 -3.15
C ALA A 117 5.82 -4.23 -4.04
N MET A 118 6.22 -3.11 -3.44
CA MET A 118 6.60 -1.89 -4.16
C MET A 118 7.85 -2.11 -5.02
N THR A 119 8.85 -2.82 -4.49
CA THR A 119 10.10 -3.11 -5.22
C THR A 119 9.82 -4.01 -6.41
N ILE A 120 9.09 -5.11 -6.21
CA ILE A 120 8.66 -6.00 -7.30
C ILE A 120 7.84 -5.22 -8.32
N SER A 121 6.88 -4.41 -7.87
CA SER A 121 6.05 -3.59 -8.76
C SER A 121 6.87 -2.59 -9.57
N ALA A 122 7.86 -1.92 -8.96
CA ALA A 122 8.74 -1.00 -9.65
C ALA A 122 9.56 -1.72 -10.72
N ILE A 123 10.15 -2.88 -10.38
CA ILE A 123 10.93 -3.71 -11.30
C ILE A 123 10.06 -4.18 -12.48
N THR A 124 8.89 -4.75 -12.20
CA THR A 124 7.99 -5.25 -13.26
C THR A 124 7.51 -4.11 -14.17
N THR A 125 7.24 -2.93 -13.61
CA THR A 125 6.76 -1.76 -14.36
C THR A 125 7.76 -1.26 -15.42
N PHE A 126 9.06 -1.57 -15.32
CA PHE A 126 10.02 -1.26 -16.38
C PHE A 126 9.66 -1.92 -17.72
N TRP A 127 9.17 -3.17 -17.67
CA TRP A 127 8.84 -3.95 -18.87
C TRP A 127 7.33 -4.01 -19.11
N TRP A 128 6.53 -4.15 -18.05
CA TRP A 128 5.09 -4.36 -18.12
C TRP A 128 4.37 -3.58 -17.02
N LYS A 129 3.54 -2.60 -17.41
CA LYS A 129 2.89 -1.63 -16.52
C LYS A 129 1.80 -2.26 -15.64
N ILE A 130 2.20 -2.98 -14.59
CA ILE A 130 1.26 -3.54 -13.61
C ILE A 130 0.53 -2.43 -12.85
N SER A 131 -0.67 -2.74 -12.35
CA SER A 131 -1.47 -1.74 -11.65
C SER A 131 -1.03 -1.59 -10.19
N ALA A 132 -0.37 -0.48 -9.86
CA ALA A 132 0.01 -0.15 -8.49
C ALA A 132 -1.21 -0.03 -7.53
N HIS A 133 -2.38 0.33 -8.06
CA HIS A 133 -3.63 0.35 -7.27
C HIS A 133 -4.01 -1.06 -6.84
N MET A 134 -3.81 -2.04 -7.72
CA MET A 134 -4.07 -3.44 -7.43
C MET A 134 -3.03 -4.02 -6.47
N VAL A 135 -1.76 -3.61 -6.60
CA VAL A 135 -0.72 -3.94 -5.61
C VAL A 135 -1.10 -3.44 -4.22
N GLY A 136 -1.57 -2.20 -4.12
CA GLY A 136 -2.00 -1.62 -2.85
C GLY A 136 -3.16 -2.37 -2.19
N ILE A 137 -4.30 -2.55 -2.89
CA ILE A 137 -5.47 -3.26 -2.34
C ILE A 137 -5.18 -4.77 -2.13
N GLY A 138 -4.35 -5.38 -2.96
CA GLY A 138 -3.85 -6.73 -2.76
C GLY A 138 -3.06 -6.83 -1.45
N GLY A 139 -2.23 -5.84 -1.15
CA GLY A 139 -1.51 -5.75 0.12
C GLY A 139 -2.41 -5.68 1.35
N LEU A 140 -3.53 -4.96 1.27
CA LEU A 140 -4.55 -4.97 2.34
C LEU A 140 -5.14 -6.37 2.54
N VAL A 141 -5.53 -7.04 1.45
CA VAL A 141 -6.12 -8.39 1.51
C VAL A 141 -5.11 -9.40 2.06
N GLY A 142 -3.84 -9.36 1.62
CA GLY A 142 -2.78 -10.23 2.13
C GLY A 142 -2.52 -10.03 3.62
N ALA A 143 -2.54 -8.79 4.10
CA ALA A 143 -2.41 -8.48 5.52
C ALA A 143 -3.58 -9.06 6.35
N LEU A 144 -4.82 -8.95 5.87
CA LEU A 144 -5.99 -9.53 6.55
C LEU A 144 -5.91 -11.06 6.62
N PHE A 145 -5.49 -11.72 5.52
CA PHE A 145 -5.27 -13.17 5.53
C PHE A 145 -4.17 -13.57 6.51
N ALA A 146 -3.09 -12.79 6.61
CA ALA A 146 -2.02 -13.08 7.57
C ALA A 146 -2.50 -12.96 9.02
N LEU A 147 -3.30 -11.93 9.35
CA LEU A 147 -3.87 -11.78 10.69
C LEU A 147 -4.85 -12.90 11.04
N TRP A 148 -5.68 -13.32 10.08
CA TRP A 148 -6.55 -14.49 10.23
C TRP A 148 -5.74 -15.76 10.50
N TYR A 149 -4.67 -15.97 9.74
CA TYR A 149 -3.85 -17.18 9.83
C TYR A 149 -2.99 -17.23 11.10
N VAL A 150 -2.31 -16.13 11.44
CA VAL A 150 -1.33 -16.09 12.54
C VAL A 150 -1.99 -15.85 13.89
N HIS A 151 -2.91 -14.90 13.99
CA HIS A 151 -3.56 -14.55 15.25
C HIS A 151 -4.94 -15.22 15.44
N GLY A 152 -5.43 -15.97 14.45
CA GLY A 152 -6.71 -16.68 14.56
C GLY A 152 -7.94 -15.77 14.64
N LEU A 153 -7.82 -14.52 14.16
CA LEU A 153 -8.90 -13.54 14.22
C LEU A 153 -10.04 -13.90 13.27
N ASP A 154 -11.31 -13.72 13.69
CA ASP A 154 -12.47 -13.86 12.81
C ASP A 154 -12.57 -12.66 11.84
N LEU A 155 -11.87 -12.78 10.71
CA LEU A 155 -11.79 -11.75 9.68
C LEU A 155 -12.51 -12.15 8.39
N PHE A 156 -13.41 -13.15 8.43
CA PHE A 156 -14.12 -13.61 7.23
C PHE A 156 -14.82 -12.46 6.51
N LEU A 157 -15.64 -11.69 7.23
CA LEU A 157 -16.37 -10.56 6.65
C LEU A 157 -15.44 -9.44 6.14
N PRO A 158 -14.45 -8.95 6.92
CA PRO A 158 -13.44 -8.01 6.42
C PRO A 158 -12.72 -8.46 5.14
N ILE A 159 -12.32 -9.73 5.05
CA ILE A 159 -11.64 -10.30 3.87
C ILE A 159 -12.57 -10.29 2.65
N VAL A 160 -13.84 -10.71 2.82
CA VAL A 160 -14.84 -10.67 1.75
C VAL A 160 -15.05 -9.24 1.25
N LEU A 161 -15.24 -8.28 2.16
CA LEU A 161 -15.44 -6.87 1.80
C LEU A 161 -14.21 -6.28 1.10
N ALA A 162 -13.00 -6.55 1.59
CA ALA A 162 -11.75 -6.09 0.97
C ALA A 162 -11.55 -6.70 -0.42
N THR A 163 -11.94 -7.97 -0.62
CA THR A 163 -11.84 -8.65 -1.92
C THR A 163 -12.87 -8.11 -2.92
N LEU A 164 -14.11 -7.85 -2.49
CA LEU A 164 -15.12 -7.20 -3.33
C LEU A 164 -14.70 -5.79 -3.71
N LEU A 165 -14.11 -5.05 -2.76
CA LEU A 165 -13.56 -3.72 -3.00
C LEU A 165 -12.38 -3.76 -3.99
N ALA A 166 -11.51 -4.78 -3.90
CA ALA A 166 -10.45 -5.02 -4.87
C ALA A 166 -11.01 -5.31 -6.28
N GLY A 167 -12.10 -6.09 -6.38
CA GLY A 167 -12.80 -6.31 -7.64
C GLY A 167 -13.35 -5.01 -8.24
N ALA A 168 -14.04 -4.20 -7.44
CA ALA A 168 -14.56 -2.90 -7.85
C ALA A 168 -13.44 -1.93 -8.28
N LEU A 169 -12.33 -1.90 -7.53
CA LEU A 169 -11.15 -1.09 -7.89
C LEU A 169 -10.52 -1.59 -9.19
N GLY A 170 -10.41 -2.91 -9.40
CA GLY A 170 -9.94 -3.51 -10.64
C GLY A 170 -10.79 -3.07 -11.83
N THR A 171 -12.11 -3.18 -11.73
CA THR A 171 -13.04 -2.68 -12.75
C THR A 171 -12.85 -1.19 -12.99
N ALA A 172 -12.69 -0.38 -11.94
CA ALA A 172 -12.42 1.05 -12.08
C ALA A 172 -11.13 1.31 -12.87
N ARG A 173 -10.05 0.56 -12.61
CA ARG A 173 -8.78 0.69 -13.34
C ARG A 173 -8.89 0.32 -14.82
N LEU A 174 -9.69 -0.69 -15.17
CA LEU A 174 -10.01 -1.03 -16.57
C LEU A 174 -10.78 0.09 -17.27
N LEU A 175 -11.70 0.75 -16.56
CA LEU A 175 -12.54 1.80 -17.13
C LEU A 175 -11.84 3.15 -17.27
N THR A 176 -10.90 3.48 -16.37
CA THR A 176 -10.28 4.82 -16.32
C THR A 176 -8.85 4.87 -16.82
N SER A 177 -8.27 3.74 -17.24
CA SER A 177 -6.85 3.63 -17.57
C SER A 177 -6.61 2.64 -18.71
N ASP A 178 -5.37 2.55 -19.17
CA ASP A 178 -4.86 1.65 -20.21
C ASP A 178 -4.43 0.26 -19.67
N HIS A 179 -4.97 -0.15 -18.52
CA HIS A 179 -4.57 -1.43 -17.92
C HIS A 179 -5.29 -2.63 -18.56
N THR A 180 -4.60 -3.76 -18.65
CA THR A 180 -5.21 -5.04 -19.04
C THR A 180 -5.64 -5.85 -17.81
N HIS A 181 -6.52 -6.84 -18.01
CA HIS A 181 -6.91 -7.78 -16.95
C HIS A 181 -5.70 -8.46 -16.29
N ALA A 182 -4.73 -8.89 -17.09
CA ALA A 182 -3.52 -9.54 -16.59
C ALA A 182 -2.70 -8.59 -15.68
N GLN A 183 -2.58 -7.30 -16.02
CA GLN A 183 -1.88 -6.31 -15.18
C GLN A 183 -2.59 -6.05 -13.84
N ILE A 184 -3.91 -6.20 -13.81
CA ILE A 184 -4.73 -6.06 -12.61
C ILE A 184 -4.56 -7.26 -11.70
N HIS A 185 -4.71 -8.47 -12.24
CA HIS A 185 -4.58 -9.70 -11.46
C HIS A 185 -3.16 -9.89 -10.92
N VAL A 186 -2.14 -9.65 -11.74
CA VAL A 186 -0.74 -9.75 -11.29
C VAL A 186 -0.43 -8.68 -10.25
N GLY A 187 -0.88 -7.45 -10.42
CA GLY A 187 -0.72 -6.41 -9.40
C GLY A 187 -1.33 -6.84 -8.06
N TRP A 188 -2.55 -7.35 -8.08
CA TRP A 188 -3.24 -7.84 -6.88
C TRP A 188 -2.50 -9.00 -6.20
N LEU A 189 -2.06 -10.00 -6.97
CA LEU A 189 -1.31 -11.15 -6.46
C LEU A 189 0.05 -10.75 -5.88
N VAL A 190 0.76 -9.80 -6.48
CA VAL A 190 2.03 -9.29 -5.95
C VAL A 190 1.82 -8.63 -4.58
N GLY A 191 0.82 -7.75 -4.46
CA GLY A 191 0.50 -7.10 -3.20
C GLY A 191 0.13 -8.12 -2.10
N LEU A 192 -0.79 -9.03 -2.44
CA LEU A 192 -1.26 -10.07 -1.53
C LEU A 192 -0.11 -10.97 -1.08
N GLY A 193 0.65 -11.54 -2.03
CA GLY A 193 1.70 -12.50 -1.73
C GLY A 193 2.85 -11.90 -0.91
N CYS A 194 3.25 -10.66 -1.21
CA CYS A 194 4.35 -10.02 -0.48
C CYS A 194 3.97 -9.66 0.96
N THR A 195 2.77 -9.11 1.18
CA THR A 195 2.30 -8.75 2.52
C THR A 195 1.98 -9.97 3.36
N PHE A 196 1.21 -10.91 2.81
CA PHE A 196 0.93 -12.19 3.47
C PHE A 196 2.23 -12.92 3.80
N GLY A 197 3.09 -13.12 2.81
CA GLY A 197 4.36 -13.83 2.95
C GLY A 197 5.26 -13.22 4.02
N ALA A 198 5.44 -11.90 4.02
CA ALA A 198 6.26 -11.23 5.02
C ALA A 198 5.69 -11.38 6.45
N MET A 199 4.36 -11.33 6.60
CA MET A 199 3.69 -11.37 7.89
C MET A 199 3.59 -12.77 8.50
N VAL A 200 3.59 -13.83 7.69
CA VAL A 200 3.56 -15.22 8.21
C VAL A 200 4.95 -15.80 8.49
N LEU A 201 6.04 -15.06 8.21
CA LEU A 201 7.39 -15.54 8.47
C LEU A 201 7.60 -15.78 9.98
N PRO A 202 8.26 -16.89 10.38
CA PRO A 202 8.42 -17.27 11.79
C PRO A 202 9.09 -16.22 12.68
N THR A 203 9.81 -15.27 12.10
CA THR A 203 10.43 -14.15 12.82
C THR A 203 9.40 -13.16 13.38
N PHE A 204 8.14 -13.24 12.97
CA PHE A 204 7.06 -12.31 13.32
C PHE A 204 5.80 -12.99 13.89
N VAL A 205 5.85 -14.31 14.07
CA VAL A 205 4.78 -15.17 14.64
C VAL A 205 5.07 -15.46 16.11
#